data_AF-A0A815GS46-F1
#
_entry.id   AF-A0A815GS46-F1
#
_cell.length_a   1.000
_cell.length_b   1.000
_cell.length_c   1.000
_cell.angle_alpha   90.00
_cell.angle_beta   90.00
_cell.angle_gamma   90.00
#
_symmetry.space_group_name_H-M   'P 1'
#
loop_
_entity.id
_entity.type
_entity.pdbx_description
1 polymer ?
#
loop_
_entity_poly.entity_id
_entity_poly.type
_entity_poly.pdbx_seq_one_letter_code
_entity_poly.pdbx_strand_id
1 'polypeptide(L)'
;MEMIVGAIVNRMVGELAEGAIIYVDSQATKDTTLTAWSKLHSKNQDARQYLYHDVPQHFVFERNGTWRRRLQGENIIGRMYSVSPSDVERHHLRLLLLHTPGACSFDDLKTVDGQVCQTFMEVAERRGLLHDDTEYERCMAEAVIFQMAQQLRTLFCVILLYCNPTKPIDLWNSFKAHMAEDFIDAETAEAMAFYMLDEKLKEQGRSCSDFGIPSPTSVPYSFESKSIRKEEELRIGQESMKLTIVG
;
A
#
# COMPACT_ATOMS: atom_id res chain seq x y z
N MET A 1 -2.32 37.80 -17.85
CA MET A 1 -2.56 36.36 -18.01
C MET A 1 -1.23 35.63 -18.16
N GLU A 2 -0.30 35.81 -17.21
CA GLU A 2 1.00 35.10 -17.16
C GLU A 2 1.50 34.99 -15.71
N MET A 3 0.65 34.53 -14.78
CA MET A 3 1.06 34.21 -13.40
C MET A 3 0.82 32.74 -13.02
N ILE A 4 0.66 31.85 -14.01
CA ILE A 4 0.45 30.41 -13.77
C ILE A 4 1.63 29.56 -14.28
N VAL A 5 2.45 30.07 -15.19
CA VAL A 5 3.59 29.31 -15.76
C VAL A 5 4.83 29.33 -14.85
N GLY A 6 5.02 30.36 -14.01
CA GLY A 6 6.17 30.46 -13.10
C GLY A 6 6.06 29.66 -11.79
N ALA A 7 4.85 29.31 -11.35
CA ALA A 7 4.62 28.62 -10.08
C ALA A 7 4.72 27.09 -10.18
N ILE A 8 4.71 26.54 -11.41
CA ILE A 8 4.78 25.10 -11.66
C ILE A 8 6.23 24.65 -11.88
N VAL A 9 7.07 25.48 -12.51
CA VAL A 9 8.50 25.16 -12.74
C VAL A 9 9.32 25.20 -11.44
N ASN A 10 9.01 26.11 -10.51
CA ASN A 10 9.68 26.15 -9.20
C ASN A 10 9.22 25.07 -8.20
N ARG A 11 8.25 24.24 -8.56
CA ARG A 11 7.78 23.12 -7.71
C ARG A 11 8.36 21.77 -8.09
N MET A 12 9.18 21.69 -9.15
CA MET A 12 9.70 20.42 -9.68
C MET A 12 11.23 20.28 -9.66
N VAL A 13 11.99 21.26 -9.13
CA VAL A 13 13.47 21.19 -9.10
C VAL A 13 14.04 21.24 -7.67
N GLY A 14 13.29 20.79 -6.66
CA GLY A 14 13.67 20.97 -5.25
C GLY A 14 13.68 19.73 -4.36
N GLU A 15 13.55 18.51 -4.89
CA GLU A 15 13.54 17.29 -4.07
C GLU A 15 14.39 16.18 -4.69
N LEU A 16 15.70 16.35 -4.73
CA LEU A 16 16.64 15.23 -4.66
C LEU A 16 17.89 15.66 -3.89
N ALA A 17 18.17 14.89 -2.83
CA ALA A 17 19.38 14.87 -2.03
C ALA A 17 19.65 16.12 -1.17
N GLU A 18 19.43 16.00 0.14
CA GLU A 18 20.52 15.97 1.13
C GLU A 18 19.97 15.62 2.51
N GLY A 19 20.80 14.95 3.31
CA GLY A 19 20.41 14.16 4.48
C GLY A 19 19.57 14.91 5.51
N ALA A 20 18.56 14.21 6.03
CA ALA A 20 17.79 14.62 7.20
C ALA A 20 18.68 14.59 8.45
N ILE A 21 19.50 15.63 8.62
CA ILE A 21 19.91 16.09 9.94
C ILE A 21 18.63 16.54 10.63
N ILE A 22 18.29 15.84 11.71
CA ILE A 22 17.16 16.13 12.57
C ILE A 22 17.40 17.52 13.18
N TYR A 23 16.84 18.56 12.58
CA TYR A 23 16.71 19.85 13.24
C TYR A 23 15.68 19.70 14.37
N VAL A 24 16.17 19.53 15.59
CA VAL A 24 15.39 19.75 16.81
C VAL A 24 15.23 21.27 16.95
N ASP A 25 14.13 21.80 16.42
CA ASP A 25 13.68 23.16 16.77
C ASP A 25 12.83 23.08 18.06
N SER A 26 13.29 23.78 19.09
CA SER A 26 12.74 23.81 20.44
C SER A 26 11.59 24.81 20.57
N GLN A 27 10.55 24.64 19.77
CA GLN A 27 9.22 25.13 20.15
C GLN A 27 8.50 23.97 20.81
N ALA A 28 7.96 24.16 22.02
CA ALA A 28 7.16 23.14 22.69
C ALA A 28 5.96 22.78 21.81
N THR A 29 6.13 21.79 20.95
CA THR A 29 5.12 21.26 20.06
C THR A 29 4.01 20.71 20.95
N LYS A 30 2.82 21.29 20.83
CA LYS A 30 1.66 20.79 21.56
C LYS A 30 1.48 19.31 21.22
N ASP A 31 1.29 18.50 22.24
CA ASP A 31 1.09 17.06 22.05
C ASP A 31 -0.08 16.82 21.09
N THR A 32 0.12 15.90 20.16
CA THR A 32 -0.97 15.31 19.38
C THR A 32 -1.84 14.44 20.28
N THR A 33 -3.06 14.12 19.85
CA THR A 33 -3.95 13.22 20.60
C THR A 33 -3.31 11.87 20.91
N LEU A 34 -2.49 11.33 19.98
CA LEU A 34 -1.78 10.07 20.12
C LEU A 34 -0.59 10.13 21.09
N THR A 35 0.23 11.18 21.00
CA THR A 35 1.35 11.37 21.95
C THR A 35 0.85 11.67 23.36
N ALA A 36 -0.24 12.44 23.48
CA ALA A 36 -0.92 12.66 24.75
C ALA A 36 -1.57 11.39 25.31
N TRP A 37 -2.07 10.49 24.45
CA TRP A 37 -2.63 9.20 24.87
C TRP A 37 -1.58 8.31 25.54
N SER A 38 -0.39 8.23 24.94
CA SER A 38 0.75 7.51 25.54
C SER A 38 1.10 8.10 26.91
N LYS A 39 1.17 9.43 27.03
CA LYS A 39 1.40 10.14 28.30
C LYS A 39 0.28 9.92 29.33
N LEU A 40 -0.97 9.80 28.89
CA LEU A 40 -2.11 9.49 29.76
C LEU A 40 -1.92 8.11 30.40
N HIS A 41 -1.56 7.10 29.63
CA HIS A 41 -1.30 5.75 30.12
C HIS A 41 -0.12 5.67 31.10
N SER A 42 0.92 6.46 30.88
CA SER A 42 2.05 6.54 31.82
C SER A 42 1.64 7.11 33.18
N LYS A 43 0.69 8.06 33.20
CA LYS A 43 0.26 8.76 34.43
C LYS A 43 -0.94 8.13 35.14
N ASN A 44 -1.82 7.45 34.40
CA ASN A 44 -3.08 6.95 34.90
C ASN A 44 -3.25 5.47 34.55
N GLN A 45 -3.17 4.61 35.56
CA GLN A 45 -3.30 3.17 35.38
C GLN A 45 -4.71 2.75 34.95
N ASP A 46 -5.76 3.47 35.40
CA ASP A 46 -7.14 3.22 34.96
C ASP A 46 -7.31 3.46 33.46
N ALA A 47 -6.54 4.38 32.88
CA ALA A 47 -6.66 4.68 31.45
C ALA A 47 -6.13 3.53 30.58
N ARG A 48 -5.23 2.69 31.10
CA ARG A 48 -4.58 1.61 30.34
C ARG A 48 -5.53 0.51 29.88
N GLN A 49 -6.74 0.45 30.45
CA GLN A 49 -7.76 -0.52 30.01
C GLN A 49 -8.41 -0.14 28.67
N TYR A 50 -8.27 1.12 28.23
CA TYR A 50 -8.96 1.63 27.04
C TYR A 50 -8.09 1.55 25.79
N LEU A 51 -8.70 1.17 24.68
CA LEU A 51 -8.10 1.27 23.35
C LEU A 51 -8.08 2.74 22.92
N TYR A 52 -7.23 3.08 21.94
CA TYR A 52 -7.09 4.46 21.51
C TYR A 52 -8.42 5.10 21.07
N HIS A 53 -9.28 4.32 20.40
CA HIS A 53 -10.59 4.77 19.91
C HIS A 53 -11.67 4.86 21.00
N ASP A 54 -11.47 4.20 22.15
CA ASP A 54 -12.37 4.25 23.30
C ASP A 54 -12.03 5.40 24.25
N VAL A 55 -10.79 5.89 24.22
CA VAL A 55 -10.36 6.99 25.09
C VAL A 55 -11.28 8.22 25.01
N PRO A 56 -11.78 8.67 23.84
CA PRO A 56 -12.74 9.78 23.76
C PRO A 56 -14.08 9.56 24.49
N GLN A 57 -14.48 8.30 24.75
CA GLN A 57 -15.65 7.97 25.57
C GLN A 57 -15.42 8.37 27.03
N HIS A 58 -14.21 8.14 27.55
CA HIS A 58 -13.88 8.31 28.96
C HIS A 58 -13.08 9.59 29.27
N PHE A 59 -12.44 10.17 28.28
CA PHE A 59 -11.56 11.33 28.40
C PHE A 59 -11.88 12.38 27.35
N VAL A 60 -11.62 13.65 27.69
CA VAL A 60 -11.74 14.80 26.80
C VAL A 60 -10.34 15.32 26.52
N PHE A 61 -10.02 15.49 25.24
CA PHE A 61 -8.78 16.14 24.82
C PHE A 61 -8.91 17.66 24.91
N GLU A 62 -8.04 18.30 25.67
CA GLU A 62 -8.07 19.72 25.94
C GLU A 62 -7.13 20.52 25.03
N ARG A 63 -7.37 21.83 24.90
CA ARG A 63 -6.56 22.74 24.08
C ARG A 63 -5.09 22.85 24.55
N ASN A 64 -4.80 22.44 25.77
CA ASN A 64 -3.46 22.36 26.35
C ASN A 64 -2.69 21.09 25.92
N GLY A 65 -3.30 20.20 25.12
CA GLY A 65 -2.66 18.97 24.65
C GLY A 65 -2.77 17.80 25.62
N THR A 66 -3.70 17.82 26.58
CA THR A 66 -3.82 16.75 27.59
C THR A 66 -5.20 16.09 27.57
N TRP A 67 -5.25 14.84 28.04
CA TRP A 67 -6.49 14.11 28.26
C TRP A 67 -6.95 14.28 29.71
N ARG A 68 -8.19 14.74 29.90
CA ARG A 68 -8.84 14.84 31.22
C ARG A 68 -10.01 13.89 31.31
N ARG A 69 -10.18 13.23 32.47
CA ARG A 69 -11.32 12.34 32.73
C ARG A 69 -12.64 13.09 32.53
N ARG A 70 -13.53 12.50 31.75
CA ARG A 70 -14.85 13.04 31.46
C ARG A 70 -15.75 12.89 32.69
N LEU A 71 -16.53 13.93 32.97
CA LEU A 71 -17.53 13.93 34.06
C LEU A 71 -18.97 13.76 33.54
N GLN A 72 -19.24 14.11 32.28
CA GLN A 72 -20.56 14.08 31.65
C GLN A 72 -20.48 13.74 30.15
N GLY A 73 -21.51 13.06 29.65
CA GLY A 73 -21.67 12.64 28.25
C GLY A 73 -21.48 11.13 28.07
N GLU A 74 -22.53 10.45 27.63
CA GLU A 74 -22.54 9.02 27.32
C GLU A 74 -22.52 8.82 25.79
N ASN A 75 -22.02 7.66 25.31
CA ASN A 75 -22.02 7.25 23.89
C ASN A 75 -21.23 8.14 22.90
N ILE A 76 -20.02 8.60 23.25
CA ILE A 76 -19.15 9.34 22.32
C ILE A 76 -18.28 8.38 21.51
N ILE A 77 -18.53 8.25 20.21
CA ILE A 77 -17.67 7.43 19.35
C ILE A 77 -16.43 8.23 18.93
N GLY A 78 -15.25 7.75 19.34
CA GLY A 78 -13.96 8.30 18.91
C GLY A 78 -13.72 8.04 17.42
N ARG A 79 -13.48 9.10 16.64
CA ARG A 79 -13.08 8.97 15.23
C ARG A 79 -11.56 8.92 15.13
N MET A 80 -11.05 7.86 14.53
CA MET A 80 -9.65 7.82 14.10
C MET A 80 -9.51 8.38 12.69
N TYR A 81 -8.32 8.91 12.40
CA TYR A 81 -7.97 9.32 11.06
C TYR A 81 -8.06 8.14 10.08
N SER A 82 -8.56 8.41 8.88
CA SER A 82 -8.46 7.48 7.76
C SER A 82 -7.01 7.43 7.31
N VAL A 83 -6.48 6.23 7.12
CA VAL A 83 -5.12 6.00 6.64
C VAL A 83 -5.22 5.17 5.37
N SER A 84 -4.55 5.61 4.31
CA SER A 84 -4.47 4.85 3.07
C SER A 84 -3.71 3.54 3.31
N PRO A 85 -4.18 2.40 2.77
CA PRO A 85 -3.42 1.15 2.78
C PRO A 85 -2.03 1.26 2.16
N SER A 86 -1.82 2.21 1.23
CA SER A 86 -0.50 2.48 0.63
C SER A 86 0.53 3.02 1.61
N ASP A 87 0.11 3.65 2.72
CA ASP A 87 1.00 4.07 3.81
C ASP A 87 1.10 2.91 4.82
N VAL A 88 1.88 1.89 4.44
CA VAL A 88 1.95 0.60 5.14
C VAL A 88 2.22 0.78 6.63
N GLU A 89 3.23 1.57 7.00
CA GLU A 89 3.58 1.78 8.41
C GLU A 89 2.43 2.43 9.21
N ARG A 90 1.79 3.48 8.68
CA ARG A 90 0.67 4.13 9.39
C ARG A 90 -0.59 3.27 9.41
N HIS A 91 -0.82 2.48 8.36
CA HIS A 91 -1.95 1.56 8.28
C HIS A 91 -1.86 0.53 9.41
N HIS A 92 -0.68 -0.09 9.58
CA HIS A 92 -0.43 -1.06 10.63
C HIS A 92 -0.41 -0.43 12.02
N LEU A 93 0.12 0.79 12.18
CA LEU A 93 -0.01 1.52 13.44
C LEU A 93 -1.48 1.73 13.83
N ARG A 94 -2.33 2.14 12.88
CA ARG A 94 -3.77 2.30 13.13
C ARG A 94 -4.43 0.99 13.55
N LEU A 95 -4.05 -0.13 12.91
CA LEU A 95 -4.51 -1.46 13.29
C LEU A 95 -4.09 -1.81 14.73
N LEU A 96 -2.82 -1.57 15.09
CA LEU A 96 -2.34 -1.83 16.45
C LEU A 96 -3.07 -0.99 17.50
N LEU A 97 -3.37 0.27 17.21
CA LEU A 97 -4.13 1.16 18.10
C LEU A 97 -5.59 0.72 18.32
N LEU A 98 -6.14 -0.09 17.41
CA LEU A 98 -7.46 -0.72 17.56
C LEU A 98 -7.45 -1.92 18.49
N HIS A 99 -6.31 -2.58 18.67
CA HIS A 99 -6.23 -3.88 19.33
C HIS A 99 -5.30 -3.89 20.55
N THR A 100 -4.52 -2.83 20.79
CA THR A 100 -3.52 -2.78 21.86
C THR A 100 -3.91 -1.74 22.91
N PRO A 101 -4.48 -2.17 24.05
CA PRO A 101 -4.71 -1.27 25.18
C PRO A 101 -3.40 -1.02 25.94
N GLY A 102 -3.33 0.09 26.67
CA GLY A 102 -2.31 0.30 27.69
C GLY A 102 -0.88 0.60 27.24
N ALA A 103 -0.61 0.71 25.93
CA ALA A 103 0.72 1.10 25.46
C ALA A 103 1.08 2.52 25.96
N CYS A 104 2.25 2.66 26.57
CA CYS A 104 2.74 3.92 27.14
C CYS A 104 3.77 4.61 26.22
N SER A 105 4.20 3.94 25.16
CA SER A 105 5.15 4.43 24.17
C SER A 105 4.93 3.77 22.79
N PHE A 106 5.61 4.28 21.76
CA PHE A 106 5.64 3.60 20.46
C PHE A 106 6.43 2.29 20.53
N ASP A 107 7.44 2.20 21.38
CA ASP A 107 8.22 0.96 21.57
C ASP A 107 7.36 -0.12 22.23
N ASP A 108 6.48 0.27 23.14
CA ASP A 108 5.48 -0.65 23.74
C ASP A 108 4.54 -1.20 22.66
N LEU A 109 4.09 -0.35 21.72
CA LEU A 109 3.31 -0.78 20.56
C LEU A 109 4.12 -1.69 19.63
N LYS A 110 5.44 -1.55 19.59
CA LYS A 110 6.35 -2.42 18.83
C LYS A 110 6.78 -3.68 19.56
N THR A 111 6.35 -3.87 20.81
CA THR A 111 6.78 -5.00 21.63
C THR A 111 5.77 -6.15 21.56
N VAL A 112 6.25 -7.34 21.26
CA VAL A 112 5.52 -8.62 21.33
C VAL A 112 6.38 -9.61 22.09
N ASP A 113 5.82 -10.24 23.12
CA ASP A 113 6.51 -11.23 23.97
C ASP A 113 7.89 -10.78 24.50
N GLY A 114 8.02 -9.49 24.83
CA GLY A 114 9.25 -8.89 25.34
C GLY A 114 10.31 -8.58 24.29
N GLN A 115 10.04 -8.81 23.00
CA GLN A 115 10.91 -8.42 21.89
C GLN A 115 10.35 -7.23 21.12
N VAL A 116 11.20 -6.24 20.85
CA VAL A 116 10.85 -5.06 20.04
C VAL A 116 11.03 -5.38 18.56
N CYS A 117 9.95 -5.29 17.79
CA CYS A 117 9.94 -5.45 16.33
C CYS A 117 10.43 -4.17 15.63
N GLN A 118 10.87 -4.28 14.38
CA GLN A 118 11.34 -3.12 13.61
C GLN A 118 10.17 -2.32 13.03
N THR A 119 9.15 -3.00 12.52
CA THR A 119 8.00 -2.40 11.81
C THR A 119 6.69 -2.67 12.55
N PHE A 120 5.69 -1.81 12.36
CA PHE A 120 4.35 -2.08 12.93
C PHE A 120 3.65 -3.26 12.24
N MET A 121 4.00 -3.51 10.97
CA MET A 121 3.53 -4.67 10.22
C MET A 121 3.97 -5.98 10.88
N GLU A 122 5.25 -6.10 11.24
CA GLU A 122 5.79 -7.29 11.90
C GLU A 122 5.09 -7.57 13.25
N VAL A 123 4.77 -6.52 14.02
CA VAL A 123 4.01 -6.64 15.27
C VAL A 123 2.61 -7.18 14.98
N ALA A 124 1.92 -6.61 13.98
CA ALA A 124 0.57 -7.02 13.62
C ALA A 124 0.54 -8.49 13.15
N GLU A 125 1.56 -8.92 12.40
CA GLU A 125 1.75 -10.31 11.98
C GLU A 125 1.92 -11.23 13.20
N ARG A 126 2.89 -10.93 14.09
CA ARG A 126 3.13 -11.76 15.29
C ARG A 126 1.93 -11.83 16.23
N ARG A 127 1.10 -10.78 16.26
CA ARG A 127 -0.15 -10.75 17.04
C ARG A 127 -1.33 -11.42 16.34
N GLY A 128 -1.16 -11.93 15.11
CA GLY A 128 -2.24 -12.55 14.33
C GLY A 128 -3.35 -11.58 13.96
N LEU A 129 -3.03 -10.28 13.80
CA LEU A 129 -3.99 -9.25 13.43
C LEU A 129 -4.12 -9.08 11.91
N LEU A 130 -3.19 -9.66 11.15
CA LEU A 130 -3.23 -9.66 9.69
C LEU A 130 -4.01 -10.85 9.17
N HIS A 131 -4.68 -10.66 8.04
CA HIS A 131 -5.32 -11.75 7.34
C HIS A 131 -4.23 -12.67 6.76
N ASP A 132 -4.47 -13.98 6.79
CA ASP A 132 -3.59 -14.94 6.17
C ASP A 132 -3.81 -14.90 4.63
N ASP A 133 -2.72 -14.83 3.87
CA ASP A 133 -2.75 -14.80 2.41
C ASP A 133 -3.18 -16.17 1.80
N THR A 134 -3.38 -17.18 2.64
CA THR A 134 -3.86 -18.52 2.26
C THR A 134 -5.09 -18.50 1.34
N GLU A 135 -6.04 -17.59 1.55
CA GLU A 135 -7.21 -17.49 0.66
C GLU A 135 -6.85 -17.00 -0.75
N TYR A 136 -5.85 -16.13 -0.87
CA TYR A 136 -5.36 -15.65 -2.16
C TYR A 136 -4.55 -16.72 -2.88
N GLU A 137 -3.74 -17.48 -2.13
CA GLU A 137 -3.02 -18.64 -2.66
C GLU A 137 -4.00 -19.70 -3.18
N ARG A 138 -5.03 -20.04 -2.40
CA ARG A 138 -6.07 -20.99 -2.82
C ARG A 138 -6.83 -20.48 -4.04
N CYS A 139 -7.21 -19.20 -4.04
CA CYS A 139 -7.90 -18.58 -5.17
C CYS A 139 -7.06 -18.65 -6.46
N MET A 140 -5.77 -18.32 -6.38
CA MET A 140 -4.85 -18.41 -7.52
C MET A 140 -4.63 -19.87 -7.96
N ALA A 141 -4.46 -20.79 -7.02
CA ALA A 141 -4.28 -22.22 -7.31
C ALA A 141 -5.50 -22.83 -8.01
N GLU A 142 -6.70 -22.47 -7.59
CA GLU A 142 -7.94 -22.86 -8.27
C GLU A 142 -7.99 -22.26 -9.68
N ALA A 143 -7.71 -20.95 -9.82
CA ALA A 143 -7.75 -20.26 -11.10
C ALA A 143 -6.79 -20.85 -12.14
N VAL A 144 -5.59 -21.27 -11.73
CA VAL A 144 -4.58 -21.90 -12.61
C VAL A 144 -5.16 -23.09 -13.38
N ILE A 145 -6.13 -23.81 -12.82
CA ILE A 145 -6.71 -25.01 -13.43
C ILE A 145 -7.55 -24.68 -14.67
N PHE A 146 -8.15 -23.49 -14.75
CA PHE A 146 -9.15 -23.17 -15.77
C PHE A 146 -9.04 -21.80 -16.43
N GLN A 147 -8.13 -20.93 -15.97
CA GLN A 147 -7.92 -19.59 -16.52
C GLN A 147 -6.69 -19.53 -17.41
N MET A 148 -6.75 -18.69 -18.45
CA MET A 148 -5.57 -18.39 -19.27
C MET A 148 -4.59 -17.48 -18.51
N ALA A 149 -3.30 -17.53 -18.85
CA ALA A 149 -2.24 -16.73 -18.24
C ALA A 149 -2.57 -15.22 -18.14
N GLN A 150 -3.20 -14.63 -19.16
CA GLN A 150 -3.67 -13.24 -19.14
C GLN A 150 -4.75 -12.97 -18.07
N GLN A 151 -5.65 -13.93 -17.86
CA GLN A 151 -6.70 -13.84 -16.84
C GLN A 151 -6.09 -14.01 -15.44
N LEU A 152 -5.09 -14.88 -15.28
CA LEU A 152 -4.33 -15.02 -14.04
C LEU A 152 -3.60 -13.73 -13.66
N ARG A 153 -2.93 -13.06 -14.63
CA ARG A 153 -2.33 -11.73 -14.40
C ARG A 153 -3.36 -10.70 -13.94
N THR A 154 -4.56 -10.74 -14.52
CA THR A 154 -5.67 -9.85 -14.14
C THR A 154 -6.15 -10.11 -12.72
N LEU A 155 -6.36 -11.39 -12.37
CA LEU A 155 -6.76 -11.80 -11.02
C LEU A 155 -5.71 -11.35 -9.99
N PHE A 156 -4.44 -11.52 -10.29
CA PHE A 156 -3.35 -11.06 -9.43
C PHE A 156 -3.39 -9.53 -9.22
N CYS A 157 -3.60 -8.72 -10.27
CA CYS A 157 -3.78 -7.27 -10.12
C CYS A 157 -4.95 -6.93 -9.18
N VAL A 158 -6.09 -7.64 -9.29
CA VAL A 158 -7.27 -7.42 -8.43
C VAL A 158 -6.93 -7.72 -6.97
N ILE A 159 -6.23 -8.83 -6.71
CA ILE A 159 -5.77 -9.19 -5.36
C ILE A 159 -4.86 -8.09 -4.80
N LEU A 160 -3.87 -7.64 -5.56
CA LEU A 160 -2.97 -6.55 -5.13
C LEU A 160 -3.75 -5.25 -4.81
N LEU A 161 -4.65 -4.84 -5.70
CA LEU A 161 -5.32 -3.54 -5.60
C LEU A 161 -6.35 -3.48 -4.47
N TYR A 162 -7.07 -4.58 -4.22
CA TYR A 162 -8.27 -4.55 -3.37
C TYR A 162 -8.19 -5.43 -2.13
N CYS A 163 -7.29 -6.41 -2.09
CA CYS A 163 -7.19 -7.34 -0.98
C CYS A 163 -6.05 -7.02 -0.03
N ASN A 164 -5.08 -6.19 -0.43
CA ASN A 164 -3.88 -5.84 0.36
C ASN A 164 -3.19 -7.09 0.94
N PRO A 165 -2.70 -8.01 0.08
CA PRO A 165 -1.98 -9.19 0.53
C PRO A 165 -0.78 -8.78 1.39
N THR A 166 -0.50 -9.60 2.40
CA THR A 166 0.54 -9.36 3.38
C THR A 166 1.94 -9.62 2.80
N LYS A 167 2.03 -10.61 1.91
CA LYS A 167 3.24 -11.12 1.26
C LYS A 167 3.05 -11.19 -0.27
N PRO A 168 2.84 -10.03 -0.93
CA PRO A 168 2.60 -9.97 -2.38
C PRO A 168 3.73 -10.59 -3.21
N ILE A 169 4.98 -10.50 -2.74
CA ILE A 169 6.15 -11.06 -3.42
C ILE A 169 6.17 -12.59 -3.38
N ASP A 170 5.75 -13.20 -2.27
CA ASP A 170 5.70 -14.65 -2.11
C ASP A 170 4.58 -15.23 -2.97
N LEU A 171 3.43 -14.55 -3.00
CA LEU A 171 2.33 -14.88 -3.89
C LEU A 171 2.75 -14.77 -5.36
N TRP A 172 3.46 -13.70 -5.74
CA TRP A 172 4.03 -13.56 -7.09
C TRP A 172 4.94 -14.73 -7.43
N ASN A 173 5.92 -15.02 -6.58
CA ASN A 173 6.92 -16.07 -6.82
C ASN A 173 6.28 -17.45 -6.99
N SER A 174 5.16 -17.70 -6.32
CA SER A 174 4.42 -18.96 -6.42
C SER A 174 3.69 -19.13 -7.75
N PHE A 175 3.19 -18.04 -8.36
CA PHE A 175 2.30 -18.12 -9.54
C PHE A 175 2.89 -17.52 -10.83
N LYS A 176 4.05 -16.86 -10.79
CA LYS A 176 4.65 -16.17 -11.94
C LYS A 176 4.86 -17.04 -13.18
N ALA A 177 5.18 -18.32 -13.01
CA ALA A 177 5.37 -19.25 -14.13
C ALA A 177 4.05 -19.46 -14.91
N HIS A 178 2.93 -19.69 -14.21
CA HIS A 178 1.61 -19.83 -14.80
C HIS A 178 1.12 -18.53 -15.45
N MET A 179 1.46 -17.39 -14.83
CA MET A 179 1.17 -16.07 -15.37
C MET A 179 2.04 -15.69 -16.57
N ALA A 180 3.06 -16.46 -16.92
CA ALA A 180 3.96 -16.19 -18.03
C ALA A 180 3.87 -17.25 -19.15
N GLU A 181 2.98 -18.24 -19.01
CA GLU A 181 2.89 -19.41 -19.89
C GLU A 181 2.53 -19.06 -21.35
N ASP A 182 1.84 -17.94 -21.58
CA ASP A 182 1.46 -17.47 -22.93
C ASP A 182 2.60 -16.82 -23.71
N PHE A 183 3.79 -16.69 -23.11
CA PHE A 183 4.98 -16.16 -23.76
C PHE A 183 5.87 -17.27 -24.32
N ILE A 184 6.30 -17.09 -25.58
CA ILE A 184 7.08 -18.10 -26.33
C ILE A 184 8.52 -18.20 -25.82
N ASP A 185 9.11 -17.07 -25.48
CA ASP A 185 10.51 -17.01 -25.05
C ASP A 185 10.61 -17.13 -23.53
N ALA A 186 11.06 -18.28 -23.05
CA ALA A 186 11.16 -18.58 -21.64
C ALA A 186 12.10 -17.63 -20.88
N GLU A 187 13.15 -17.11 -21.54
CA GLU A 187 14.10 -16.19 -20.91
C GLU A 187 13.48 -14.81 -20.62
N THR A 188 12.52 -14.38 -21.44
CA THR A 188 11.86 -13.07 -21.32
C THR A 188 10.40 -13.15 -20.85
N ALA A 189 9.83 -14.35 -20.71
CA ALA A 189 8.44 -14.59 -20.32
C ALA A 189 8.08 -13.93 -18.98
N GLU A 190 8.91 -14.12 -17.94
CA GLU A 190 8.68 -13.53 -16.62
C GLU A 190 8.70 -11.99 -16.70
N ALA A 191 9.68 -11.41 -17.40
CA ALA A 191 9.80 -9.97 -17.59
C ALA A 191 8.60 -9.38 -18.37
N MET A 192 8.09 -10.10 -19.37
CA MET A 192 6.88 -9.72 -20.10
C MET A 192 5.63 -9.81 -19.22
N ALA A 193 5.50 -10.85 -18.39
CA ALA A 193 4.40 -10.98 -17.45
C ALA A 193 4.39 -9.82 -16.45
N PHE A 194 5.56 -9.48 -15.90
CA PHE A 194 5.75 -8.30 -15.05
C PHE A 194 5.33 -7.01 -15.74
N TYR A 195 5.79 -6.78 -16.98
CA TYR A 195 5.46 -5.56 -17.73
C TYR A 195 3.96 -5.41 -17.94
N MET A 196 3.29 -6.47 -18.38
CA MET A 196 1.84 -6.47 -18.58
C MET A 196 1.08 -6.24 -17.28
N LEU A 197 1.60 -6.74 -16.17
CA LEU A 197 1.01 -6.56 -14.84
C LEU A 197 1.17 -5.12 -14.36
N ASP A 198 2.35 -4.55 -14.52
CA ASP A 198 2.66 -3.17 -14.13
C ASP A 198 1.86 -2.16 -14.96
N GLU A 199 1.75 -2.36 -16.28
CA GLU A 199 0.87 -1.53 -17.13
C GLU A 199 -0.58 -1.53 -16.65
N LYS A 200 -1.08 -2.70 -16.24
CA LYS A 200 -2.43 -2.82 -15.72
C LYS A 200 -2.62 -2.16 -14.35
N LEU A 201 -1.59 -2.17 -13.50
CA LEU A 201 -1.61 -1.42 -12.24
C LEU A 201 -1.56 0.09 -12.50
N LYS A 202 -0.81 0.54 -13.51
CA LYS A 202 -0.70 1.96 -13.88
C LYS A 202 -2.03 2.53 -14.36
N GLU A 203 -2.89 1.74 -15.00
CA GLU A 203 -4.28 2.13 -15.31
C GLU A 203 -5.06 2.56 -14.05
N GLN A 204 -4.68 2.06 -12.88
CA GLN A 204 -5.26 2.39 -11.57
C GLN A 204 -4.36 3.34 -10.75
N GLY A 205 -3.35 3.95 -11.37
CA GLY A 205 -2.42 4.87 -10.71
C GLY A 205 -1.48 4.22 -9.71
N ARG A 206 -1.21 2.91 -9.85
CA ARG A 206 -0.32 2.12 -8.99
C ARG A 206 0.78 1.46 -9.84
N SER A 207 1.83 0.95 -9.21
CA SER A 207 2.89 0.17 -9.87
C SER A 207 3.27 -1.06 -9.05
N CYS A 208 3.90 -2.06 -9.67
CA CYS A 208 4.49 -3.22 -8.99
C CYS A 208 5.39 -2.80 -7.80
N SER A 209 6.14 -1.70 -7.94
CA SER A 209 7.01 -1.20 -6.87
C SER A 209 6.25 -0.83 -5.59
N ASP A 210 4.99 -0.40 -5.69
CA ASP A 210 4.15 -0.06 -4.54
C ASP A 210 3.84 -1.28 -3.65
N PHE A 211 4.02 -2.48 -4.20
CA PHE A 211 3.77 -3.75 -3.54
C PHE A 211 5.08 -4.50 -3.22
N GLY A 212 6.24 -3.85 -3.36
CA GLY A 212 7.55 -4.51 -3.18
C GLY A 212 7.87 -5.55 -4.26
N ILE A 213 7.14 -5.54 -5.36
CA ILE A 213 7.37 -6.42 -6.51
C ILE A 213 8.36 -5.72 -7.47
N PRO A 214 9.36 -6.43 -8.03
CA PRO A 214 10.30 -5.84 -8.98
C PRO A 214 9.58 -5.15 -10.14
N SER A 215 9.98 -3.91 -10.45
CA SER A 215 9.49 -3.19 -11.62
C SER A 215 10.26 -3.63 -12.87
N PRO A 216 9.61 -3.75 -14.04
CA PRO A 216 10.31 -3.96 -15.30
C PRO A 216 11.27 -2.80 -15.56
N THR A 217 12.52 -3.09 -15.93
CA THR A 217 13.56 -2.07 -16.15
C THR A 217 13.49 -1.45 -17.55
N SER A 218 12.87 -2.13 -18.51
CA SER A 218 12.58 -1.64 -19.88
C SER A 218 11.53 -2.51 -20.57
N VAL A 219 10.91 -1.99 -21.64
CA VAL A 219 10.04 -2.79 -22.52
C VAL A 219 10.87 -3.96 -23.10
N PRO A 220 10.43 -5.22 -22.97
CA PRO A 220 11.13 -6.33 -23.60
C PRO A 220 11.11 -6.16 -25.13
N TYR A 221 12.25 -6.32 -25.79
CA TYR A 221 12.40 -6.20 -27.26
C TYR A 221 11.40 -7.09 -28.04
N SER A 222 11.05 -8.24 -27.47
CA SER A 222 10.04 -9.16 -28.00
C SER A 222 8.60 -8.60 -27.96
N PHE A 223 8.29 -7.71 -27.01
CA PHE A 223 7.01 -7.02 -26.92
C PHE A 223 6.93 -5.86 -27.93
N GLU A 224 8.01 -5.11 -28.09
CA GLU A 224 8.12 -4.01 -29.05
C GLU A 224 7.94 -4.53 -30.48
N SER A 225 8.62 -5.63 -30.82
CA SER A 225 8.50 -6.30 -32.11
C SER A 225 7.10 -6.88 -32.38
N LYS A 226 6.43 -7.46 -31.37
CA LYS A 226 5.01 -7.90 -31.50
C LYS A 226 4.05 -6.72 -31.69
N SER A 227 4.27 -5.61 -30.97
CA SER A 227 3.44 -4.40 -31.08
C SER A 227 3.56 -3.77 -32.46
N ILE A 228 4.80 -3.62 -32.96
CA ILE A 228 5.09 -3.13 -34.31
C ILE A 228 4.43 -4.01 -35.37
N ARG A 229 4.54 -5.35 -35.23
CA ARG A 229 3.93 -6.29 -36.18
C ARG A 229 2.40 -6.19 -36.21
N LYS A 230 1.76 -6.05 -35.05
CA LYS A 230 0.30 -5.93 -34.95
C LYS A 230 -0.21 -4.61 -35.55
N GLU A 231 0.54 -3.53 -35.41
CA GLU A 231 0.23 -2.22 -36.00
C GLU A 231 0.41 -2.23 -37.53
N GLU A 232 1.45 -2.91 -38.03
CA GLU A 232 1.67 -3.16 -39.45
C GLU A 232 0.53 -3.99 -40.08
N GLU A 233 0.10 -5.07 -39.42
CA GLU A 233 -1.03 -5.90 -39.86
C GLU A 233 -2.35 -5.11 -39.91
N LEU A 234 -2.58 -4.21 -38.93
CA LEU A 234 -3.73 -3.30 -38.94
C LEU A 234 -3.67 -2.30 -40.10
N ARG A 235 -2.48 -1.75 -40.38
CA ARG A 235 -2.25 -0.82 -41.50
C ARG A 235 -2.52 -1.49 -42.85
N ILE A 236 -1.99 -2.70 -43.04
CA ILE A 236 -2.20 -3.51 -44.25
C ILE A 236 -3.69 -3.85 -44.43
N GLY A 237 -4.39 -4.20 -43.34
CA GLY A 237 -5.83 -4.45 -43.37
C GLY A 237 -6.64 -3.21 -43.77
N GLN A 238 -6.26 -2.03 -43.28
CA GLN A 238 -6.91 -0.76 -43.62
C GLN A 238 -6.63 -0.31 -45.07
N GLU A 239 -5.42 -0.52 -45.58
CA GLU A 239 -5.09 -0.26 -47.00
C GLU A 239 -5.84 -1.21 -47.94
N SER A 240 -5.95 -2.49 -47.57
CA SER A 240 -6.68 -3.50 -48.35
C SER A 240 -8.18 -3.18 -48.43
N MET A 241 -8.77 -2.69 -47.35
CA MET A 241 -10.17 -2.21 -47.35
C MET A 241 -10.34 -0.96 -48.22
N LYS A 242 -9.39 -0.01 -48.21
CA LYS A 242 -9.45 1.18 -49.08
C LYS A 242 -9.40 0.82 -50.57
N LEU A 243 -8.59 -0.16 -50.96
CA LEU A 243 -8.48 -0.61 -52.35
C LEU A 243 -9.75 -1.34 -52.85
N THR A 244 -10.50 -1.96 -51.95
CA THR A 244 -11.74 -2.68 -52.29
C THR A 244 -12.95 -1.75 -52.50
N ILE A 245 -12.89 -0.52 -51.97
CA ILE A 245 -14.00 0.47 -52.06
C ILE A 245 -13.89 1.35 -53.32
N VAL A 246 -12.76 1.33 -54.02
CA VAL A 246 -12.45 2.23 -55.16
C VAL A 246 -12.43 1.50 -56.52
N GLY A 247 -12.73 0.20 -56.55
CA GLY A 247 -12.89 -0.61 -57.77
C GLY A 247 -14.33 -1.04 -57.98
#